data_AF-A0A661CT63-F1
#
_entry.id   AF-A0A661CT63-F1
#
_cell.length_a   1.000
_cell.length_b   1.000
_cell.length_c   1.000
_cell.angle_alpha   90.00
_cell.angle_beta   90.00
_cell.angle_gamma   90.00
#
_symmetry.space_group_name_H-M   'P 1'
#
loop_
_entity.id
_entity.type
_entity.pdbx_description
1 polymer ?
#
loop_
_entity_poly.entity_id
_entity_poly.type
_entity_poly.pdbx_seq_one_letter_code
_entity_poly.pdbx_strand_id
1 'polypeptide(L)'
;MLLFLLGLNSVVEARGSFYTVGKNLSENLAQSTWDNLDMDCVNVDEFLRILGDSNDRARKRIASLGGGSSVEDFGSGYIQGLINVLEVVIEHCTAECSKIGRFAGEQAAFIFCEVSTAAGKTATFKGLEDIPNIGCGEPYSISCESEFYSEAKDMCSYYARGTTFYKYYRASYQGCCSYNPDSSR
;
A
#
# COMPACT_ATOMS: atom_id res chain seq x y z
N MET A 1 -43.21 -27.08 -8.18
CA MET A 1 -42.67 -26.19 -7.13
C MET A 1 -41.19 -25.98 -7.45
N LEU A 2 -40.87 -24.84 -8.05
CA LEU A 2 -39.56 -24.51 -8.61
C LEU A 2 -39.32 -23.03 -8.27
N LEU A 3 -38.29 -22.74 -7.48
CA LEU A 3 -37.67 -21.42 -7.25
C LEU A 3 -36.39 -21.68 -6.44
N PHE A 4 -35.24 -21.80 -7.10
CA PHE A 4 -34.29 -20.73 -7.48
C PHE A 4 -33.52 -20.14 -6.29
N LEU A 5 -32.20 -20.45 -6.28
CA LEU A 5 -31.03 -19.55 -6.21
C LEU A 5 -30.99 -18.53 -5.05
N LEU A 6 -29.91 -18.32 -4.30
CA LEU A 6 -28.51 -18.21 -4.68
C LEU A 6 -27.66 -18.56 -3.45
N GLY A 7 -26.74 -19.53 -3.60
CA GLY A 7 -25.58 -19.58 -2.73
C GLY A 7 -24.76 -18.33 -2.98
N LEU A 8 -24.59 -17.50 -1.95
CA LEU A 8 -23.57 -16.47 -1.90
C LEU A 8 -22.21 -17.16 -2.00
N ASN A 9 -21.72 -17.35 -3.23
CA ASN A 9 -20.32 -17.64 -3.47
C ASN A 9 -19.54 -16.41 -3.01
N SER A 10 -19.18 -16.40 -1.72
CA SER A 10 -18.08 -15.57 -1.24
C SER A 10 -16.85 -16.12 -1.94
N VAL A 11 -16.49 -15.54 -3.09
CA VAL A 11 -15.17 -15.75 -3.68
C VAL A 11 -14.21 -15.01 -2.76
N VAL A 12 -13.90 -15.63 -1.62
CA VAL A 12 -12.66 -15.34 -0.90
C VAL A 12 -11.58 -15.90 -1.80
N GLU A 13 -11.14 -15.11 -2.78
CA GLU A 13 -9.97 -15.42 -3.56
C GLU A 13 -8.84 -15.62 -2.54
N ALA A 14 -8.39 -16.86 -2.37
CA ALA A 14 -7.41 -17.19 -1.34
C ALA A 14 -6.14 -16.40 -1.64
N ARG A 15 -5.97 -15.24 -0.98
CA ARG A 15 -4.81 -14.36 -1.18
C ARG A 15 -3.55 -15.20 -0.97
N GLY A 16 -2.64 -15.15 -1.93
CA GLY A 16 -1.48 -16.05 -1.99
C GLY A 16 -0.62 -15.97 -0.73
N SER A 17 0.12 -17.04 -0.40
CA SER A 17 0.96 -17.09 0.80
C SER A 17 1.96 -15.93 0.89
N PHE A 18 2.44 -15.41 -0.25
CA PHE A 18 3.35 -14.27 -0.33
C PHE A 18 2.69 -12.94 0.03
N TYR A 19 1.40 -12.77 -0.29
CA TYR A 19 0.62 -11.60 0.13
C TYR A 19 0.58 -11.51 1.66
N THR A 20 0.21 -12.61 2.33
CA THR A 20 0.16 -12.64 3.80
C THR A 20 1.53 -12.38 4.42
N VAL A 21 2.60 -12.88 3.81
CA VAL A 21 3.97 -12.60 4.25
C VAL A 21 4.32 -11.12 4.11
N GLY A 22 4.01 -10.50 2.97
CA GLY A 22 4.23 -9.07 2.75
C GLY A 22 3.45 -8.21 3.74
N LYS A 23 2.16 -8.50 3.89
CA LYS A 23 1.24 -7.80 4.80
C LYS A 23 1.73 -7.86 6.24
N ASN A 24 1.97 -9.06 6.77
CA ASN A 24 2.39 -9.22 8.16
C ASN A 24 3.76 -8.58 8.41
N LEU A 25 4.65 -8.56 7.41
CA LEU A 25 5.96 -7.94 7.56
C LEU A 25 5.84 -6.42 7.77
N SER A 26 5.09 -5.73 6.91
CA SER A 26 4.94 -4.28 7.00
C SER A 26 4.05 -3.87 8.18
N GLU A 27 2.94 -4.57 8.39
CA GLU A 27 1.98 -4.28 9.46
C GLU A 27 2.61 -4.43 10.84
N ASN A 28 3.31 -5.54 11.12
CA ASN A 28 3.96 -5.75 12.42
C ASN A 28 5.07 -4.72 12.68
N LEU A 29 5.83 -4.36 11.64
CA LEU A 29 6.88 -3.35 11.77
C LEU A 29 6.28 -1.97 12.09
N ALA A 30 5.27 -1.56 11.32
CA ALA A 30 4.60 -0.28 11.52
C ALA A 30 3.90 -0.24 12.88
N GLN A 31 3.11 -1.25 13.22
CA GLN A 31 2.42 -1.28 14.50
C GLN A 31 3.40 -1.21 15.67
N SER A 32 4.45 -2.07 15.65
CA SER A 32 5.45 -2.04 16.72
C SER A 32 6.20 -0.71 16.81
N THR A 33 6.45 -0.04 15.69
CA THR A 33 7.13 1.27 15.70
C THR A 33 6.21 2.33 16.29
N TRP A 34 4.93 2.32 15.89
CA TRP A 34 3.94 3.26 16.41
C TRP A 34 3.71 3.11 17.91
N ASP A 35 3.55 1.86 18.36
CA ASP A 35 3.40 1.52 19.78
C ASP A 35 4.62 1.95 20.60
N ASN A 36 5.84 1.75 20.06
CA ASN A 36 7.09 2.15 20.73
C ASN A 36 7.31 3.67 20.79
N LEU A 37 6.56 4.44 20.01
CA LEU A 37 6.56 5.91 20.00
C LEU A 37 5.36 6.47 20.79
N ASP A 38 4.79 5.66 21.68
CA ASP A 38 3.66 5.98 22.56
C ASP A 38 2.39 6.40 21.81
N MET A 39 2.31 6.12 20.51
CA MET A 39 1.20 6.52 19.64
C MET A 39 0.92 8.04 19.67
N ASP A 40 1.97 8.85 19.90
CA ASP A 40 1.84 10.30 20.00
C ASP A 40 2.09 10.99 18.64
N CYS A 41 1.18 11.89 18.28
CA CYS A 41 1.28 12.65 17.03
C CYS A 41 2.54 13.51 16.92
N VAL A 42 3.18 13.88 18.04
CA VAL A 42 4.47 14.58 18.00
C VAL A 42 5.60 13.72 17.42
N ASN A 43 5.43 12.39 17.40
CA ASN A 43 6.41 11.43 16.93
C ASN A 43 6.15 10.94 15.49
N VAL A 44 5.15 11.49 14.78
CA VAL A 44 4.82 11.03 13.41
C VAL A 44 6.01 11.15 12.47
N ASP A 45 6.81 12.22 12.56
CA ASP A 45 8.02 12.36 11.71
C ASP A 45 9.04 11.25 11.97
N GLU A 46 9.28 10.91 13.23
CA GLU A 46 10.20 9.83 13.60
C GLU A 46 9.65 8.45 13.21
N PHE A 47 8.34 8.24 13.38
CA PHE A 47 7.64 7.05 12.94
C PHE A 47 7.82 6.79 11.43
N LEU A 48 7.52 7.79 10.60
CA LEU A 48 7.63 7.67 9.14
C LEU A 48 9.09 7.47 8.71
N ARG A 49 10.04 8.14 9.37
CA ARG A 49 11.49 7.98 9.12
C ARG A 49 11.95 6.54 9.36
N ILE A 50 11.60 5.95 10.50
CA ILE A 50 11.96 4.55 10.84
C ILE A 50 11.38 3.57 9.81
N LEU A 51 10.14 3.82 9.35
CA LEU A 51 9.52 2.99 8.34
C LEU A 51 10.22 3.11 6.98
N GLY A 52 10.58 4.32 6.56
CA GLY A 52 11.36 4.54 5.35
C GLY A 52 12.72 3.82 5.37
N ASP A 53 13.42 3.85 6.52
CA ASP A 53 14.70 3.14 6.72
C ASP A 53 14.57 1.61 6.59
N SER A 54 13.35 1.07 6.70
CA SER A 54 13.09 -0.37 6.62
C SER A 54 13.02 -0.91 5.18
N ASN A 55 13.02 -0.04 4.17
CA ASN A 55 12.90 -0.37 2.76
C ASN A 55 13.91 -1.40 2.27
N ASP A 56 15.14 -1.38 2.81
CA ASP A 56 16.16 -2.36 2.49
C ASP A 56 15.75 -3.80 2.82
N ARG A 57 14.92 -4.02 3.85
CA ARG A 57 14.39 -5.34 4.19
C ARG A 57 13.38 -5.80 3.15
N ALA A 58 12.51 -4.91 2.69
CA ALA A 58 11.52 -5.19 1.65
C ALA A 58 12.21 -5.51 0.31
N ARG A 59 13.18 -4.69 -0.12
CA ARG A 59 14.01 -4.93 -1.31
C ARG A 59 14.69 -6.30 -1.26
N LYS A 60 15.40 -6.62 -0.17
CA LYS A 60 16.08 -7.92 -0.01
C LYS A 60 15.08 -9.08 -0.11
N ARG A 61 13.89 -8.92 0.48
CA ARG A 61 12.84 -9.93 0.39
C ARG A 61 12.34 -10.10 -1.04
N ILE A 62 12.00 -9.03 -1.74
CA ILE A 62 11.54 -9.05 -3.14
C ILE A 62 12.58 -9.75 -4.04
N ALA A 63 13.86 -9.38 -3.91
CA ALA A 63 14.95 -9.98 -4.69
C ALA A 63 15.07 -11.50 -4.45
N SER A 64 14.70 -12.00 -3.27
CA SER A 64 14.76 -13.43 -2.92
C SER A 64 13.61 -14.27 -3.50
N LEU A 65 12.53 -13.66 -3.99
CA LEU A 65 11.32 -14.37 -4.40
C LEU A 65 11.36 -14.94 -5.82
N GLY A 66 12.43 -14.69 -6.58
CA GLY A 66 12.62 -15.27 -7.93
C GLY A 66 11.70 -14.71 -9.02
N GLY A 67 10.97 -13.62 -8.74
CA GLY A 67 10.12 -12.91 -9.71
C GLY A 67 8.69 -13.44 -9.83
N GLY A 68 8.03 -13.10 -10.93
CA GLY A 68 6.68 -13.57 -11.25
C GLY A 68 5.55 -13.06 -10.34
N SER A 69 4.50 -13.85 -10.15
CA SER A 69 3.35 -13.46 -9.33
C SER A 69 3.69 -13.34 -7.85
N SER A 70 4.71 -14.06 -7.36
CA SER A 70 5.12 -14.03 -5.96
C SER A 70 5.61 -12.65 -5.51
N VAL A 71 6.34 -11.92 -6.36
CA VAL A 71 6.78 -10.55 -6.04
C VAL A 71 5.63 -9.55 -6.09
N GLU A 72 4.69 -9.72 -7.02
CA GLU A 72 3.48 -8.88 -7.11
C GLU A 72 2.56 -9.09 -5.90
N ASP A 73 2.34 -10.35 -5.50
CA ASP A 73 1.57 -10.71 -4.31
C ASP A 73 2.23 -10.16 -3.05
N PHE A 74 3.55 -10.36 -2.90
CA PHE A 74 4.30 -9.83 -1.75
C PHE A 74 4.22 -8.30 -1.68
N GLY A 75 4.46 -7.60 -2.78
CA GLY A 75 4.40 -6.14 -2.83
C GLY A 75 3.01 -5.60 -2.50
N SER A 76 1.96 -6.25 -3.02
CA SER A 76 0.57 -5.89 -2.74
C SER A 76 0.25 -6.06 -1.24
N GLY A 77 0.67 -7.18 -0.66
CA GLY A 77 0.54 -7.43 0.77
C GLY A 77 1.29 -6.38 1.60
N TYR A 78 2.54 -6.10 1.25
CA TYR A 78 3.37 -5.12 1.95
C TYR A 78 2.73 -3.73 2.00
N ILE A 79 2.23 -3.24 0.85
CA ILE A 79 1.55 -1.93 0.81
C ILE A 79 0.27 -1.95 1.65
N GLN A 80 -0.56 -3.01 1.58
CA GLN A 80 -1.75 -3.11 2.43
C GLN A 80 -1.41 -3.08 3.92
N GLY A 81 -0.43 -3.89 4.37
CA GLY A 81 -0.07 -3.94 5.78
C GLY A 81 0.47 -2.60 6.30
N LEU A 82 1.14 -1.83 5.45
CA LEU A 82 1.55 -0.46 5.80
C LEU A 82 0.34 0.47 5.92
N ILE A 83 -0.55 0.45 4.92
CA ILE A 83 -1.77 1.28 4.90
C ILE A 83 -2.64 1.03 6.14
N ASN A 84 -2.80 -0.23 6.55
CA ASN A 84 -3.58 -0.59 7.75
C ASN A 84 -3.12 0.16 9.01
N VAL A 85 -1.81 0.36 9.19
CA VAL A 85 -1.29 1.07 10.36
C VAL A 85 -1.32 2.58 10.14
N LEU A 86 -1.02 3.05 8.92
CA LEU A 86 -1.10 4.48 8.61
C LEU A 86 -2.50 5.04 8.81
N GLU A 87 -3.55 4.25 8.58
CA GLU A 87 -4.93 4.61 8.92
C GLU A 87 -5.10 4.87 10.42
N VAL A 88 -4.63 3.96 11.28
CA VAL A 88 -4.69 4.13 12.74
C VAL A 88 -3.97 5.42 13.15
N VAL A 89 -2.80 5.69 12.56
CA VAL A 89 -2.05 6.93 12.81
C VAL A 89 -2.87 8.15 12.35
N ILE A 90 -3.49 8.09 11.18
CA ILE A 90 -4.34 9.16 10.65
C ILE A 90 -5.53 9.45 11.57
N GLU A 91 -6.21 8.41 12.08
CA GLU A 91 -7.34 8.57 12.99
C GLU A 91 -6.95 9.32 14.27
N HIS A 92 -5.73 9.09 14.76
CA HIS A 92 -5.18 9.79 15.92
C HIS A 92 -4.61 11.17 15.57
N CYS A 93 -4.01 11.31 14.38
CA CYS A 93 -3.20 12.45 13.97
C CYS A 93 -3.71 13.09 12.67
N THR A 94 -4.99 13.47 12.65
CA THR A 94 -5.67 14.03 11.47
C THR A 94 -5.00 15.28 10.87
N ALA A 95 -4.19 16.02 11.63
CA ALA A 95 -3.41 17.15 11.09
C ALA A 95 -2.30 16.69 10.11
N GLU A 96 -1.90 15.42 10.16
CA GLU A 96 -0.76 14.86 9.42
C GLU A 96 -1.15 14.20 8.09
N CYS A 97 -2.41 14.36 7.66
CA CYS A 97 -2.96 13.70 6.47
C CYS A 97 -2.10 13.80 5.21
N SER A 98 -1.68 15.01 4.85
CA SER A 98 -0.85 15.21 3.65
C SER A 98 0.55 14.63 3.80
N LYS A 99 1.10 14.65 5.02
CA LYS A 99 2.41 14.08 5.33
C LYS A 99 2.37 12.55 5.22
N ILE A 100 1.36 11.93 5.81
CA ILE A 100 1.15 10.48 5.74
C ILE A 100 0.84 10.06 4.30
N GLY A 101 0.04 10.86 3.57
CA GLY A 101 -0.21 10.65 2.14
C GLY A 101 1.07 10.66 1.32
N ARG A 102 1.93 11.67 1.52
CA ARG A 102 3.24 11.75 0.85
C ARG A 102 4.07 10.49 1.11
N PHE A 103 4.21 10.12 2.38
CA PHE A 103 4.96 8.93 2.75
C PHE A 103 4.39 7.65 2.13
N ALA A 104 3.07 7.47 2.16
CA ALA A 104 2.42 6.33 1.52
C ALA A 104 2.73 6.27 0.01
N GLY A 105 2.74 7.42 -0.67
CA GLY A 105 3.11 7.54 -2.07
C GLY A 105 4.57 7.13 -2.34
N GLU A 106 5.50 7.62 -1.52
CA GLU A 106 6.93 7.25 -1.57
C GLU A 106 7.12 5.74 -1.39
N GLN A 107 6.54 5.15 -0.34
CA GLN A 107 6.69 3.72 -0.05
C GLN A 107 6.04 2.86 -1.14
N ALA A 108 4.87 3.27 -1.65
CA ALA A 108 4.22 2.56 -2.75
C ALA A 108 5.04 2.64 -4.04
N ALA A 109 5.67 3.79 -4.35
CA ALA A 109 6.54 3.94 -5.51
C ALA A 109 7.79 3.06 -5.39
N PHE A 110 8.40 3.04 -4.20
CA PHE A 110 9.51 2.15 -3.91
C PHE A 110 9.16 0.68 -4.19
N ILE A 111 8.09 0.17 -3.59
CA ILE A 111 7.65 -1.21 -3.80
C ILE A 111 7.27 -1.47 -5.25
N PHE A 112 6.57 -0.54 -5.92
CA PHE A 112 6.24 -0.65 -7.34
C PHE A 112 7.49 -0.85 -8.20
N CYS A 113 8.54 -0.07 -7.96
CA CYS A 113 9.79 -0.14 -8.72
C CYS A 113 10.56 -1.43 -8.44
N GLU A 114 10.66 -1.84 -7.18
CA GLU A 114 11.34 -3.09 -6.80
C GLU A 114 10.61 -4.32 -7.38
N VAL A 115 9.28 -4.36 -7.27
CA VAL A 115 8.46 -5.43 -7.85
C VAL A 115 8.55 -5.42 -9.37
N SER A 116 8.44 -4.26 -10.02
CA SER A 116 8.49 -4.18 -11.49
C SER A 116 9.82 -4.67 -12.04
N THR A 117 10.91 -4.31 -11.36
CA THR A 117 12.26 -4.74 -11.70
C THR A 117 12.41 -6.24 -11.51
N ALA A 118 12.01 -6.78 -10.36
CA ALA A 118 12.10 -8.21 -10.08
C ALA A 118 11.19 -9.06 -10.98
N ALA A 119 10.04 -8.53 -11.40
CA ALA A 119 9.11 -9.19 -12.32
C ALA A 119 9.51 -9.03 -13.80
N GLY A 120 10.38 -8.07 -14.13
CA GLY A 120 10.74 -7.74 -15.51
C GLY A 120 9.62 -7.06 -16.31
N LYS A 121 8.55 -6.59 -15.66
CA LYS A 121 7.37 -5.96 -16.26
C LYS A 121 6.82 -4.88 -15.33
N THR A 122 6.02 -3.95 -15.86
CA THR A 122 5.27 -3.01 -15.01
C THR A 122 4.42 -3.78 -14.02
N ALA A 123 4.63 -3.55 -12.72
CA ALA A 123 3.90 -4.21 -11.66
C ALA A 123 2.40 -3.94 -11.78
N THR A 124 1.61 -4.97 -11.50
CA THR A 124 0.16 -4.87 -11.38
C THR A 124 -0.24 -4.99 -9.92
N PHE A 125 -1.28 -4.24 -9.54
CA PHE A 125 -1.95 -4.45 -8.26
C PHE A 125 -3.11 -5.42 -8.45
N LYS A 126 -3.18 -6.41 -7.56
CA LYS A 126 -4.40 -7.20 -7.34
C LYS A 126 -4.79 -7.03 -5.87
N GLY A 127 -5.96 -6.45 -5.61
CA GLY A 127 -6.60 -6.57 -4.30
C GLY A 127 -6.23 -5.51 -3.25
N LEU A 128 -6.51 -4.24 -3.53
CA LEU A 128 -6.82 -3.27 -2.48
C LEU A 128 -8.34 -3.17 -2.28
N GLU A 129 -9.04 -4.31 -2.35
CA GLU A 129 -10.52 -4.35 -2.29
C GLU A 129 -11.06 -3.87 -0.93
N ASP A 130 -10.19 -3.76 0.07
CA ASP A 130 -10.51 -3.24 1.40
C ASP A 130 -9.42 -2.25 1.83
N ILE A 131 -9.22 -1.14 1.09
CA ILE A 131 -8.46 -0.02 1.67
C ILE A 131 -9.28 0.49 2.85
N PRO A 132 -8.76 0.37 4.07
CA PRO A 132 -9.51 0.75 5.23
C PRO A 132 -9.58 2.29 5.30
N ASN A 133 -10.57 2.76 6.06
CA ASN A 133 -11.10 4.11 6.12
C ASN A 133 -10.05 5.18 6.49
N ILE A 134 -9.30 5.67 5.51
CA ILE A 134 -8.44 6.84 5.73
C ILE A 134 -9.30 8.10 5.86
N GLY A 135 -9.56 8.53 7.10
CA GLY A 135 -10.34 9.73 7.45
C GLY A 135 -9.78 11.07 6.95
N CYS A 136 -8.68 11.03 6.20
CA CYS A 136 -8.00 12.19 5.64
C CYS A 136 -8.54 12.67 4.29
N GLY A 137 -9.28 11.85 3.54
CA GLY A 137 -9.86 12.24 2.26
C GLY A 137 -8.85 12.77 1.22
N GLU A 138 -9.23 13.83 0.51
CA GLU A 138 -8.44 14.44 -0.58
C GLU A 138 -6.99 14.83 -0.19
N PRO A 139 -6.72 15.46 0.98
CA PRO A 139 -5.35 15.76 1.43
C PRO A 139 -4.39 14.58 1.37
N TYR A 140 -4.84 13.38 1.75
CA TYR A 140 -4.04 12.15 1.67
C TYR A 140 -3.81 11.76 0.21
N SER A 141 -4.88 11.62 -0.56
CA SER A 141 -4.80 11.07 -1.92
C SER A 141 -4.03 11.96 -2.88
N ILE A 142 -4.21 13.28 -2.82
CA ILE A 142 -3.43 14.21 -3.67
C ILE A 142 -1.94 14.09 -3.35
N SER A 143 -1.59 14.03 -2.06
CA SER A 143 -0.19 13.94 -1.64
C SER A 143 0.43 12.59 -2.01
N CYS A 144 -0.31 11.49 -1.82
CA CYS A 144 0.12 10.15 -2.21
C CYS A 144 0.30 10.03 -3.72
N GLU A 145 -0.67 10.48 -4.51
CA GLU A 145 -0.60 10.38 -5.96
C GLU A 145 0.55 11.19 -6.55
N SER A 146 0.74 12.42 -6.04
CA SER A 146 1.80 13.31 -6.50
C SER A 146 3.18 12.73 -6.16
N GLU A 147 3.37 12.28 -4.92
CA GLU A 147 4.65 11.73 -4.49
C GLU A 147 4.95 10.42 -5.21
N PHE A 148 3.98 9.51 -5.28
CA PHE A 148 4.14 8.24 -5.99
C PHE A 148 4.60 8.48 -7.43
N TYR A 149 3.92 9.39 -8.13
CA TYR A 149 4.24 9.67 -9.52
C TYR A 149 5.67 10.20 -9.67
N SER A 150 6.06 11.15 -8.82
CA SER A 150 7.41 11.74 -8.83
C SER A 150 8.48 10.69 -8.58
N GLU A 151 8.36 9.96 -7.46
CA GLU A 151 9.34 8.96 -7.03
C GLU A 151 9.46 7.80 -8.02
N ALA A 152 8.33 7.24 -8.49
CA ALA A 152 8.38 6.13 -9.45
C ALA A 152 9.01 6.54 -10.79
N LYS A 153 8.80 7.79 -11.21
CA LYS A 153 9.43 8.33 -12.43
C LYS A 153 10.93 8.48 -12.29
N ASP A 154 11.41 8.89 -11.12
CA ASP A 154 12.84 9.01 -10.84
C ASP A 154 13.49 7.63 -10.71
N MET A 155 12.92 6.78 -9.86
CA MET A 155 13.48 5.47 -9.51
C MET A 155 13.40 4.45 -10.66
N CYS A 156 12.29 4.40 -11.40
CA CYS A 156 12.05 3.35 -12.40
C CYS A 156 11.26 3.83 -13.61
N SER A 157 11.71 4.93 -14.23
CA SER A 157 11.12 5.55 -15.44
C SER A 157 10.70 4.56 -16.54
N TYR A 158 11.43 3.47 -16.73
CA TYR A 158 11.12 2.42 -17.72
C TYR A 158 9.78 1.72 -17.44
N TYR A 159 9.44 1.48 -16.17
CA TYR A 159 8.19 0.83 -15.74
C TYR A 159 7.10 1.85 -15.39
N ALA A 160 7.47 3.06 -15.00
CA ALA A 160 6.58 4.16 -14.61
C ALA A 160 5.90 4.84 -15.82
N ARG A 161 5.21 4.07 -16.66
CA ARG A 161 4.51 4.59 -17.85
C ARG A 161 3.35 3.70 -18.28
N GLY A 162 2.46 4.27 -19.08
CA GLY A 162 1.31 3.57 -19.64
C GLY A 162 0.16 3.36 -18.65
N THR A 163 -0.91 2.76 -19.14
CA THR A 163 -2.17 2.64 -18.39
C THR A 163 -2.04 1.83 -17.11
N THR A 164 -1.22 0.77 -17.10
CA THR A 164 -1.00 -0.06 -15.90
C THR A 164 -0.41 0.77 -14.77
N PHE A 165 0.62 1.57 -15.06
CA PHE A 165 1.21 2.49 -14.09
C PHE A 165 0.18 3.51 -13.57
N TYR A 166 -0.59 4.16 -14.45
CA TYR A 166 -1.59 5.14 -14.02
C TYR A 166 -2.69 4.55 -13.13
N LYS A 167 -3.13 3.33 -13.43
CA LYS A 167 -4.12 2.63 -12.61
C LYS A 167 -3.55 2.14 -11.28
N TYR A 168 -2.24 1.88 -11.21
CA TYR A 168 -1.59 1.35 -10.02
C TYR A 168 -1.74 2.28 -8.82
N TYR A 169 -1.57 3.59 -9.02
CA TYR A 169 -1.53 4.53 -7.91
C TYR A 169 -2.78 5.39 -7.75
N ARG A 170 -3.46 5.73 -8.85
CA ARG A 170 -4.54 6.72 -8.80
C ARG A 170 -5.72 6.28 -7.94
N ALA A 171 -6.16 7.20 -7.10
CA ALA A 171 -7.31 7.06 -6.24
C ALA A 171 -8.58 6.76 -7.04
N SER A 172 -8.75 7.40 -8.20
CA SER A 172 -9.90 7.22 -9.10
C SER A 172 -10.00 5.84 -9.73
N TYR A 173 -8.95 5.02 -9.64
CA TYR A 173 -8.88 3.66 -10.20
C TYR A 173 -8.78 2.58 -9.12
N GLN A 174 -9.04 2.91 -7.85
CA GLN A 174 -8.85 1.96 -6.74
C GLN A 174 -7.38 1.48 -6.62
N GLY A 175 -6.44 2.37 -6.95
CA GLY A 175 -5.00 2.15 -6.82
C GLY A 175 -4.50 2.34 -5.38
N CYS A 176 -3.18 2.31 -5.15
CA CYS A 176 -2.61 2.41 -3.81
C CYS A 176 -2.84 3.73 -3.07
N CYS A 177 -3.15 4.81 -3.76
CA CYS A 177 -3.51 6.09 -3.14
C CYS A 177 -5.02 6.28 -2.99
N SER A 178 -5.81 5.26 -3.30
CA SER A 178 -7.25 5.31 -3.08
C SER A 178 -7.59 5.44 -1.61
N TYR A 179 -8.71 6.12 -1.38
CA TYR A 179 -9.37 6.28 -0.10
C TYR A 179 -10.86 6.01 -0.31
N ASN A 180 -11.56 5.54 0.71
CA ASN A 180 -13.01 5.38 0.68
C ASN A 180 -13.66 6.37 1.67
N PRO A 181 -14.34 7.43 1.20
CA PRO A 181 -15.03 8.37 2.08
C PRO A 181 -16.36 7.83 2.64
N ASP A 182 -16.90 6.73 2.10
CA ASP A 182 -18.24 6.21 2.40
C ASP A 182 -18.24 5.00 3.37
N SER A 183 -17.07 4.57 3.88
CA SER A 183 -16.95 3.39 4.75
C SER A 183 -17.31 3.61 6.22
N SER A 184 -17.94 4.73 6.58
CA SER A 184 -18.52 4.91 7.91
C SER A 184 -19.80 4.06 8.07
N ARG A 185 -19.66 2.75 8.25
CA ARG A 185 -20.72 1.85 8.73
C ARG A 185 -20.18 0.72 9.59
#